data_AF-A0A5B7J134-F1
#
_entry.id   AF-A0A5B7J134-F1
#
_cell.length_a   1.000
_cell.length_b   1.000
_cell.length_c   1.000
_cell.angle_alpha   90.00
_cell.angle_beta   90.00
_cell.angle_gamma   90.00
#
_symmetry.space_group_name_H-M   'P 1'
#
loop_
_entity.id
_entity.type
_entity.pdbx_description
1 polymer ?
#
loop_
_entity_poly.entity_id
_entity_poly.type
_entity_poly.pdbx_seq_one_letter_code
_entity_poly.pdbx_strand_id
1 'polypeptide(L)'
;MNCFPPQLSWLVRILYDVLLTAKRTDTREVNAICVDLVFAFFLCPALVTPEPYGICDAPISHISSFNLMQIAQILQVLAMSRWETHDPRQSDLYSHFDKEVMSSVVDGILEGGGTEMPPPASCLNSPLSTLIRSSCLIPEARLHSFVAFLNTVLTELLDDDMMRKDLESVIGRLKSSHLSPVPSTSSAISTPNTTKKNLLGRVKNNRCVMFLSVQLLC
;
A
#
# COMPACT_ATOMS: atom_id res chain seq x y z
N MET A 1 -18.10 8.21 12.50
CA MET A 1 -16.87 7.40 12.41
C MET A 1 -15.68 8.25 12.84
N ASN A 2 -15.25 8.19 14.11
CA ASN A 2 -14.24 9.13 14.62
C ASN A 2 -12.79 8.59 14.57
N CYS A 3 -12.60 7.33 14.17
CA CYS A 3 -11.30 6.64 14.28
C CYS A 3 -10.71 6.22 12.93
N PHE A 4 -11.40 6.41 11.80
CA PHE A 4 -10.87 6.09 10.48
C PHE A 4 -10.14 7.31 9.90
N PRO A 5 -8.91 7.18 9.40
CA PRO A 5 -8.17 8.32 8.85
C PRO A 5 -8.96 9.01 7.72
N PRO A 6 -9.23 10.33 7.82
CA PRO A 6 -10.07 11.05 6.84
C PRO A 6 -9.55 10.93 5.40
N GLN A 7 -8.23 10.90 5.22
CA GLN A 7 -7.59 10.77 3.91
C GLN A 7 -7.83 9.39 3.28
N LEU A 8 -7.85 8.32 4.09
CA LEU A 8 -8.17 6.98 3.61
C LEU A 8 -9.66 6.88 3.28
N SER A 9 -10.54 7.45 4.11
CA SER A 9 -11.98 7.47 3.82
C SER A 9 -12.27 8.19 2.51
N TRP A 10 -11.61 9.33 2.28
CA TRP A 10 -11.69 10.07 1.05
C TRP A 10 -11.18 9.28 -0.17
N LEU A 11 -10.08 8.54 -0.04
CA LEU A 11 -9.56 7.69 -1.12
C LEU A 11 -10.56 6.58 -1.51
N VAL A 12 -11.14 5.91 -0.52
CA VAL A 12 -12.17 4.87 -0.75
C VAL A 12 -13.39 5.48 -1.45
N ARG A 13 -13.80 6.70 -1.06
CA ARG A 13 -14.90 7.43 -1.71
C ARG A 13 -14.60 7.78 -3.17
N ILE A 14 -13.40 8.26 -3.49
CA ILE A 14 -13.02 8.52 -4.88
C ILE A 14 -13.09 7.24 -5.70
N LEU A 15 -12.57 6.13 -5.17
CA LEU A 15 -12.62 4.86 -5.88
C LEU A 15 -14.06 4.46 -6.16
N TYR A 16 -14.93 4.57 -5.15
CA TYR A 16 -16.37 4.33 -5.28
C TYR A 16 -17.01 5.18 -6.40
N ASP A 17 -16.78 6.50 -6.38
CA ASP A 17 -17.35 7.44 -7.37
C ASP A 17 -16.83 7.17 -8.79
N VAL A 18 -15.54 6.86 -8.94
CA VAL A 18 -14.91 6.53 -10.22
C VAL A 18 -15.51 5.24 -10.80
N LEU A 19 -15.67 4.21 -9.96
CA LEU A 19 -16.23 2.92 -10.38
C LEU A 19 -17.71 3.04 -10.78
N LEU A 20 -18.51 3.80 -10.03
CA LEU A 20 -19.90 4.08 -10.40
C LEU A 20 -20.00 4.86 -11.73
N THR A 21 -19.14 5.87 -11.92
CA THR A 21 -19.14 6.70 -13.13
C THR A 21 -18.73 5.92 -14.37
N ALA A 22 -17.86 4.92 -14.22
CA ALA A 22 -17.42 4.08 -15.33
C ALA A 22 -18.57 3.28 -15.99
N LYS A 23 -19.76 3.15 -15.35
CA LYS A 23 -20.96 2.43 -15.85
C LYS A 23 -20.72 0.99 -16.34
N ARG A 24 -19.61 0.37 -15.95
CA ARG A 24 -19.27 -1.03 -16.31
C ARG A 24 -19.48 -2.02 -15.16
N THR A 25 -19.83 -1.53 -13.98
CA THR A 25 -19.89 -2.29 -12.74
C THR A 25 -21.19 -1.95 -12.00
N ASP A 26 -21.90 -2.96 -11.52
CA ASP A 26 -23.15 -2.74 -10.80
C ASP A 26 -22.90 -2.10 -9.43
N THR A 27 -23.87 -1.37 -8.89
CA THR A 27 -23.75 -0.73 -7.57
C THR A 27 -23.48 -1.76 -6.47
N ARG A 28 -24.05 -2.96 -6.57
CA ARG A 28 -23.76 -4.06 -5.65
C ARG A 28 -22.28 -4.47 -5.70
N GLU A 29 -21.73 -4.60 -6.90
CA GLU A 29 -20.33 -4.97 -7.12
C GLU A 29 -19.37 -3.87 -6.65
N VAL A 30 -19.68 -2.59 -6.90
CA VAL A 30 -18.86 -1.48 -6.42
C VAL A 30 -18.78 -1.46 -4.89
N ASN A 31 -19.89 -1.71 -4.20
CA ASN A 31 -19.88 -1.82 -2.74
C ASN A 31 -19.07 -3.02 -2.24
N ALA A 32 -19.19 -4.18 -2.88
CA ALA A 32 -18.37 -5.36 -2.57
C ALA A 32 -16.87 -5.06 -2.73
N ILE A 33 -16.48 -4.35 -3.79
CA ILE A 33 -15.08 -3.91 -4.00
C ILE A 33 -14.61 -3.01 -2.85
N CYS A 34 -15.47 -2.09 -2.37
CA CYS A 34 -15.13 -1.22 -1.25
C CYS A 34 -14.95 -2.00 0.06
N VAL A 35 -15.76 -3.03 0.28
CA VAL A 35 -15.62 -3.94 1.43
C VAL A 35 -14.31 -4.71 1.35
N ASP A 36 -13.97 -5.26 0.20
CA ASP A 36 -12.68 -5.95 0.01
C ASP A 36 -11.50 -5.01 0.22
N LEU A 37 -11.59 -3.77 -0.26
CA LEU A 37 -10.54 -2.78 -0.04
C LEU A 37 -10.31 -2.51 1.46
N VAL A 38 -11.38 -2.36 2.23
CA VAL A 38 -11.31 -2.04 3.65
C VAL A 38 -10.96 -3.27 4.49
N PHE A 39 -11.64 -4.39 4.29
CA PHE A 39 -11.48 -5.59 5.11
C PHE A 39 -10.41 -6.52 4.55
N ALA A 40 -10.56 -7.02 3.32
CA ALA A 40 -9.69 -8.04 2.77
C ALA A 40 -8.25 -7.54 2.52
N PHE A 41 -8.09 -6.29 2.07
CA PHE A 41 -6.78 -5.74 1.69
C PHE A 41 -6.14 -4.85 2.75
N PHE A 42 -6.89 -4.37 3.73
CA PHE A 42 -6.36 -3.43 4.73
C PHE A 42 -6.46 -3.97 6.16
N LEU A 43 -7.67 -4.22 6.69
CA LEU A 43 -7.85 -4.59 8.09
C LEU A 43 -7.48 -6.05 8.39
N CYS A 44 -8.02 -7.01 7.64
CA CYS A 44 -7.82 -8.44 7.89
C CYS A 44 -6.36 -8.88 7.78
N PRO A 45 -5.54 -8.44 6.80
CA PRO A 45 -4.12 -8.79 6.74
C PRO A 45 -3.36 -8.36 8.01
N ALA A 46 -3.63 -7.15 8.49
CA ALA A 46 -3.04 -6.61 9.71
C ALA A 46 -3.54 -7.31 10.98
N LEU A 47 -4.77 -7.83 10.97
CA LEU A 47 -5.32 -8.62 12.07
C LEU A 47 -4.69 -10.00 12.15
N VAL A 48 -4.51 -10.69 11.02
CA VAL A 48 -3.98 -12.06 10.97
C VAL A 48 -2.49 -12.10 11.30
N THR A 49 -1.72 -11.14 10.78
CA THR A 49 -0.27 -11.05 11.01
C THR A 49 0.08 -9.63 11.46
N PRO A 50 -0.05 -9.31 12.76
CA PRO A 50 0.09 -7.94 13.27
C PRO A 50 1.53 -7.39 13.28
N GLU A 51 2.55 -8.24 13.32
CA GLU A 51 3.94 -7.82 13.51
C GLU A 51 4.52 -7.00 12.35
N PRO A 52 4.35 -7.38 11.06
CA PRO A 52 4.81 -6.57 9.94
C PRO A 52 4.16 -5.18 9.85
N TYR A 53 3.00 -5.01 10.49
CA TYR A 53 2.26 -3.76 10.55
C TYR A 53 2.56 -2.94 11.82
N GLY A 54 3.45 -3.44 12.69
CA GLY A 54 3.84 -2.76 13.93
C GLY A 54 2.73 -2.70 14.98
N ILE A 55 1.72 -3.58 14.89
CA ILE A 55 0.62 -3.65 15.86
C ILE A 55 1.06 -4.41 17.13
N CYS A 56 1.99 -5.33 16.98
CA CYS A 56 2.55 -6.12 18.08
C CYS A 56 4.09 -6.02 18.05
N ASP A 57 4.68 -5.77 19.23
CA ASP A 57 6.14 -5.68 19.41
C ASP A 57 6.80 -7.05 19.63
N ALA A 58 6.00 -8.11 19.82
CA ALA A 58 6.46 -9.46 20.11
C ALA A 58 5.79 -10.47 19.16
N PRO A 59 6.49 -11.57 18.82
CA PRO A 59 5.93 -12.61 17.96
C PRO A 59 4.71 -13.26 18.62
N ILE A 60 3.63 -13.43 17.84
CA ILE A 60 2.42 -14.09 18.32
C ILE A 60 2.57 -15.62 18.27
N SER A 61 1.91 -16.30 19.20
CA SER A 61 1.90 -17.78 19.21
C SER A 61 1.08 -18.32 18.03
N HIS A 62 1.40 -19.54 17.56
CA HIS A 62 0.63 -20.20 16.50
C HIS A 62 -0.87 -20.35 16.85
N ILE A 63 -1.20 -20.56 18.12
CA ILE A 63 -2.60 -20.65 18.58
C ILE A 63 -3.29 -19.29 18.44
N SER A 64 -2.60 -18.21 18.81
CA SER A 64 -3.10 -16.84 18.65
C SER A 64 -3.28 -16.48 17.17
N SER A 65 -2.32 -16.83 16.31
CA SER A 65 -2.43 -16.62 14.85
C SER A 65 -3.63 -17.36 14.27
N PHE A 66 -3.86 -18.61 14.68
CA PHE A 66 -5.01 -19.39 14.24
C PHE A 66 -6.33 -18.77 14.69
N ASN A 67 -6.41 -18.28 15.93
CA ASN A 67 -7.59 -17.58 16.43
C ASN A 67 -7.84 -16.27 15.66
N LEU A 68 -6.80 -15.48 15.41
CA LEU A 68 -6.89 -14.23 14.64
C LEU A 68 -7.32 -14.49 13.19
N MET A 69 -6.84 -15.58 12.58
CA MET A 69 -7.30 -16.03 11.26
C MET A 69 -8.81 -16.29 11.24
N GLN A 70 -9.32 -17.03 12.23
CA GLN A 70 -10.76 -17.29 12.32
C GLN A 70 -11.57 -16.02 12.57
N ILE A 71 -11.07 -15.09 13.39
CA ILE A 71 -11.73 -13.80 13.61
C ILE A 71 -11.76 -12.99 12.31
N ALA A 72 -10.65 -12.93 11.57
CA ALA A 72 -10.58 -12.24 10.28
C ALA A 72 -11.57 -12.81 9.26
N GLN A 73 -11.71 -14.13 9.21
CA GLN A 73 -12.70 -14.82 8.38
C GLN A 73 -14.12 -14.39 8.73
N ILE A 74 -14.47 -14.41 10.02
CA ILE A 74 -15.80 -14.02 10.48
C ILE A 74 -16.07 -12.55 10.12
N LEU A 75 -15.12 -11.65 10.37
CA LEU A 75 -15.27 -10.23 10.04
C LEU A 75 -15.48 -10.02 8.53
N GLN A 76 -14.68 -10.68 7.69
CA GLN A 76 -14.82 -10.58 6.23
C GLN A 76 -16.18 -11.10 5.77
N VAL A 77 -16.62 -12.26 6.26
CA VAL A 77 -17.91 -12.85 5.86
C VAL A 77 -19.09 -11.98 6.32
N LEU A 78 -19.04 -11.44 7.54
CA LEU A 78 -20.07 -10.54 8.04
C LEU A 78 -20.10 -9.23 7.25
N ALA A 79 -18.93 -8.66 6.93
CA ALA A 79 -18.85 -7.47 6.09
C ALA A 79 -19.45 -7.73 4.70
N MET A 80 -19.14 -8.86 4.07
CA MET A 80 -19.64 -9.22 2.73
C MET A 80 -21.09 -9.69 2.69
N SER A 81 -21.73 -9.92 3.84
CA SER A 81 -23.02 -10.63 3.92
C SER A 81 -24.18 -9.96 3.16
N ARG A 82 -24.12 -8.64 2.94
CA ARG A 82 -25.10 -7.88 2.14
C ARG A 82 -24.92 -8.03 0.63
N TRP A 83 -23.73 -8.44 0.20
CA TRP A 83 -23.32 -8.46 -1.20
C TRP A 83 -23.06 -9.86 -1.73
N GLU A 84 -22.74 -10.82 -0.87
CA GLU A 84 -22.48 -12.22 -1.24
C GLU A 84 -23.18 -13.21 -0.31
N THR A 85 -23.55 -14.36 -0.86
CA THR A 85 -24.11 -15.47 -0.08
C THR A 85 -22.97 -16.31 0.49
N HIS A 86 -22.91 -16.44 1.81
CA HIS A 86 -21.94 -17.29 2.48
C HIS A 86 -22.35 -18.77 2.43
N ASP A 87 -21.41 -19.66 2.77
CA ASP A 87 -21.63 -21.10 2.81
C ASP A 87 -22.72 -21.45 3.84
N PRO A 88 -23.83 -22.12 3.45
CA PRO A 88 -24.91 -22.48 4.35
C PRO A 88 -24.46 -23.41 5.49
N ARG A 89 -23.32 -24.10 5.36
CA ARG A 89 -22.78 -24.94 6.44
C ARG A 89 -22.32 -24.15 7.66
N GLN A 90 -22.09 -22.85 7.49
CA GLN A 90 -21.67 -21.93 8.55
C GLN A 90 -22.77 -20.94 8.93
N SER A 91 -24.00 -21.10 8.40
CA SER A 91 -25.10 -20.17 8.65
C SER A 91 -25.44 -20.05 10.14
N ASP A 92 -25.36 -21.17 10.87
CA ASP A 92 -25.65 -21.21 12.30
C ASP A 92 -24.68 -20.33 13.09
N LEU A 93 -23.39 -20.39 12.76
CA LEU A 93 -22.37 -19.53 13.36
C LEU A 93 -22.65 -18.05 13.10
N TYR A 94 -22.92 -17.69 11.84
CA TYR A 94 -23.15 -16.29 11.46
C TYR A 94 -24.51 -15.75 11.94
N SER A 95 -25.47 -16.63 12.26
CA SER A 95 -26.77 -16.22 12.82
C SER A 95 -26.65 -15.58 14.20
N HIS A 96 -25.55 -15.84 14.92
CA HIS A 96 -25.28 -15.25 16.23
C HIS A 96 -24.75 -13.81 16.16
N PHE A 97 -24.43 -13.31 14.97
CA PHE A 97 -23.88 -11.97 14.77
C PHE A 97 -24.89 -11.06 14.08
N ASP A 98 -24.81 -9.76 14.38
CA ASP A 98 -25.53 -8.75 13.63
C ASP A 98 -24.87 -8.57 12.25
N LYS A 99 -25.67 -8.81 11.21
CA LYS A 99 -25.23 -8.78 9.80
C LYS A 99 -25.00 -7.36 9.30
N GLU A 100 -25.60 -6.35 9.95
CA GLU A 100 -25.57 -4.98 9.47
C GLU A 100 -24.39 -4.18 10.04
N VAL A 101 -23.87 -4.58 11.20
CA VAL A 101 -22.81 -3.82 11.89
C VAL A 101 -21.57 -3.71 11.03
N MET A 102 -21.08 -4.81 10.44
CA MET A 102 -19.83 -4.79 9.67
C MET A 102 -19.98 -4.06 8.33
N SER A 103 -21.12 -4.20 7.65
CA SER A 103 -21.37 -3.46 6.41
C SER A 103 -21.55 -1.96 6.66
N SER A 104 -22.18 -1.57 7.78
CA SER A 104 -22.34 -0.16 8.16
C SER A 104 -21.00 0.56 8.41
N VAL A 105 -19.92 -0.18 8.68
CA VAL A 105 -18.57 0.38 8.79
C VAL A 105 -18.15 0.99 7.45
N VAL A 106 -18.37 0.27 6.35
CA VAL A 106 -18.03 0.74 5.01
C VAL A 106 -18.93 1.90 4.61
N ASP A 107 -20.23 1.81 4.90
CA ASP A 107 -21.17 2.91 4.69
C ASP A 107 -20.69 4.17 5.43
N GLY A 108 -20.29 4.04 6.70
CA GLY A 108 -19.74 5.13 7.49
C GLY A 108 -18.40 5.68 7.00
N ILE A 109 -17.59 4.87 6.29
CA ILE A 109 -16.36 5.32 5.62
C ILE A 109 -16.69 6.11 4.35
N LEU A 110 -17.70 5.68 3.59
CA LEU A 110 -18.17 6.35 2.39
C LEU A 110 -18.90 7.66 2.73
N GLU A 111 -19.69 7.70 3.80
CA GLU A 111 -20.41 8.89 4.28
C GLU A 111 -19.51 9.86 5.05
N GLY A 112 -18.53 9.33 5.80
CA GLY A 112 -17.70 10.09 6.74
C GLY A 112 -16.57 10.91 6.09
N GLY A 113 -16.30 10.71 4.80
CA GLY A 113 -15.37 11.54 4.05
C GLY A 113 -16.05 12.87 3.76
N GLY A 114 -15.95 13.84 4.67
CA GLY A 114 -16.69 15.10 4.63
C GLY A 114 -16.87 15.72 3.23
N THR A 115 -18.00 16.39 3.03
CA THR A 115 -18.36 17.15 1.82
C THR A 115 -17.38 18.28 1.49
N GLU A 116 -16.49 18.61 2.43
CA GLU A 116 -15.38 19.50 2.21
C GLU A 116 -14.37 18.83 1.27
N MET A 117 -14.44 19.28 0.02
CA MET A 117 -13.31 19.42 -0.89
C MET A 117 -11.98 19.50 -0.12
N PRO A 118 -10.90 18.82 -0.57
CA PRO A 118 -9.59 19.08 0.01
C PRO A 118 -9.33 20.59 0.05
N PRO A 119 -8.69 21.15 1.11
CA PRO A 119 -8.28 22.54 1.09
C PRO A 119 -7.53 22.81 -0.22
N PRO A 120 -7.75 23.96 -0.88
CA PRO A 120 -7.27 24.20 -2.24
C PRO A 120 -5.76 24.01 -2.29
N ALA A 121 -5.33 22.88 -2.85
CA ALA A 121 -3.96 22.65 -3.23
C ALA A 121 -3.69 23.54 -4.44
N SER A 122 -3.07 24.69 -4.22
CA SER A 122 -2.40 25.44 -5.28
C SER A 122 -1.17 24.67 -5.79
N CYS A 123 -1.37 23.44 -6.28
CA CYS A 123 -0.45 22.56 -7.01
C CYS A 123 -1.28 21.55 -7.85
N LEU A 124 -1.82 22.06 -8.96
CA LEU A 124 -2.45 21.46 -10.15
C LEU A 124 -1.87 20.07 -10.52
N ASN A 125 -2.54 18.94 -10.77
CA ASN A 125 -3.93 18.58 -11.05
C ASN A 125 -4.13 17.10 -10.67
N SER A 126 -4.16 16.76 -9.37
CA SER A 126 -4.51 15.40 -8.95
C SER A 126 -5.20 15.44 -7.58
N PRO A 127 -6.24 14.61 -7.39
CA PRO A 127 -6.90 14.45 -6.09
C PRO A 127 -5.91 14.15 -4.95
N LEU A 128 -4.76 13.53 -5.23
CA LEU A 128 -3.81 13.07 -4.20
C LEU A 128 -2.90 14.16 -3.60
N SER A 129 -3.12 15.44 -3.90
CA SER A 129 -2.24 16.54 -3.48
C SER A 129 -2.18 16.78 -1.96
N THR A 130 -3.16 16.29 -1.19
CA THR A 130 -3.16 16.33 0.29
C THR A 130 -2.31 15.24 0.95
N LEU A 131 -1.81 14.27 0.18
CA LEU A 131 -0.88 13.23 0.66
C LEU A 131 0.59 13.67 0.58
N ILE A 132 0.86 14.87 0.07
CA ILE A 132 2.22 15.31 -0.26
C ILE A 132 2.95 15.71 1.02
N ARG A 133 3.73 14.79 1.56
CA ARG A 133 4.87 15.17 2.40
C ARG A 133 5.90 15.85 1.50
N SER A 134 6.18 17.13 1.75
CA SER A 134 7.20 17.90 1.01
C SER A 134 8.64 17.46 1.33
N SER A 135 8.81 16.59 2.32
CA SER A 135 10.06 15.91 2.63
C SER A 135 9.77 14.50 3.11
N CYS A 136 10.68 13.57 2.85
CA CYS A 136 10.58 12.21 3.34
C CYS A 136 11.96 11.69 3.72
N LEU A 137 12.00 10.89 4.79
CA LEU A 137 13.20 10.16 5.17
C LEU A 137 13.23 8.87 4.35
N ILE A 138 14.19 8.80 3.41
CA ILE A 138 14.39 7.64 2.56
C ILE A 138 15.84 7.16 2.76
N PRO A 139 16.06 5.87 3.05
CA PRO A 139 17.41 5.29 3.05
C PRO A 139 18.06 5.43 1.68
N GLU A 140 19.35 5.75 1.63
CA GLU A 140 20.09 6.00 0.38
C GLU A 140 19.92 4.86 -0.65
N ALA A 141 20.01 3.60 -0.19
CA ALA A 141 19.82 2.43 -1.05
C ALA A 141 18.42 2.37 -1.72
N ARG A 142 17.37 2.84 -1.03
CA ARG A 142 16.02 2.93 -1.60
C ARG A 142 15.90 4.09 -2.57
N LEU A 143 16.57 5.21 -2.32
CA LEU A 143 16.63 6.32 -3.26
C LEU A 143 17.30 5.91 -4.57
N HIS A 144 18.43 5.20 -4.51
CA HIS A 144 19.10 4.66 -5.70
C HIS A 144 18.20 3.69 -6.48
N SER A 145 17.54 2.76 -5.79
CA SER A 145 16.57 1.85 -6.41
C SER A 145 15.40 2.59 -7.07
N PHE A 146 14.93 3.67 -6.44
CA PHE A 146 13.86 4.51 -6.99
C PHE A 146 14.31 5.27 -8.24
N VAL A 147 15.50 5.87 -8.23
CA VAL A 147 16.07 6.54 -9.42
C VAL A 147 16.30 5.53 -10.54
N ALA A 148 16.77 4.32 -10.24
CA ALA A 148 16.92 3.26 -11.24
C ALA A 148 15.57 2.90 -11.87
N PHE A 149 14.53 2.71 -11.05
CA PHE A 149 13.16 2.49 -11.53
C PHE A 149 12.67 3.62 -12.44
N LEU A 150 12.89 4.89 -12.06
CA LEU A 150 12.50 6.03 -12.89
C LEU A 150 13.22 6.05 -14.26
N ASN A 151 14.50 5.68 -14.31
CA ASN A 151 15.22 5.57 -15.60
C ASN A 151 14.68 4.40 -16.44
N THR A 152 14.23 3.31 -15.82
CA THR A 152 13.55 2.21 -16.54
C THR A 152 12.23 2.70 -17.15
N VAL A 153 11.38 3.38 -16.36
CA VAL A 153 10.12 3.96 -16.86
C VAL A 153 10.39 4.95 -18.00
N LEU A 154 11.44 5.76 -17.87
CA LEU A 154 11.85 6.71 -18.91
C LEU A 154 12.14 6.02 -20.24
N THR A 155 12.77 4.84 -20.20
CA THR A 155 13.15 4.08 -21.40
C THR A 155 11.93 3.49 -22.11
N GLU A 156 10.86 3.20 -21.38
CA GLU A 156 9.61 2.64 -21.91
C GLU A 156 8.67 3.71 -22.50
N LEU A 157 8.86 4.99 -22.16
CA LEU A 157 8.07 6.09 -22.69
C LEU A 157 8.50 6.45 -24.12
N LEU A 158 7.54 6.85 -24.96
CA LEU A 158 7.84 7.33 -26.32
C LEU A 158 8.58 8.67 -26.28
N ASP A 159 9.48 8.90 -27.24
CA ASP A 159 10.35 10.09 -27.26
C ASP A 159 9.58 11.43 -27.38
N ASP A 160 8.40 11.41 -28.01
CA ASP A 160 7.55 12.60 -28.19
C ASP A 160 6.59 12.87 -27.02
N ASP A 161 6.60 12.01 -25.99
CA ASP A 161 5.72 12.17 -24.84
C ASP A 161 6.17 13.35 -23.97
N MET A 162 5.27 14.30 -23.73
CA MET A 162 5.51 15.41 -22.80
C MET A 162 5.86 14.90 -21.39
N MET A 163 5.28 13.77 -20.97
CA MET A 163 5.59 13.14 -19.69
C MET A 163 7.04 12.67 -19.60
N ARG A 164 7.62 12.27 -20.73
CA ARG A 164 9.03 11.86 -20.81
C ARG A 164 9.95 13.05 -20.57
N LYS A 165 9.73 14.17 -21.25
CA LYS A 165 10.54 15.40 -21.10
C LYS A 165 10.48 15.95 -19.67
N ASP A 166 9.30 15.91 -19.05
CA ASP A 166 9.12 16.31 -17.66
C ASP A 166 9.90 15.39 -16.71
N LEU A 167 9.83 14.08 -16.93
CA LEU A 167 10.57 13.10 -16.13
C LEU A 167 12.09 13.24 -16.31
N GLU A 168 12.58 13.48 -17.52
CA GLU A 168 14.01 13.75 -17.81
C GLU A 168 14.52 14.97 -17.04
N SER A 169 13.74 16.05 -17.02
CA SER A 169 14.05 17.27 -16.27
C SER A 169 14.17 16.99 -14.77
N VAL A 170 13.23 16.22 -14.19
CA VAL A 170 13.25 15.85 -12.77
C VAL A 170 14.45 14.97 -12.44
N ILE A 171 14.74 13.95 -13.26
CA ILE A 171 15.91 13.07 -13.06
C ILE A 171 17.22 13.84 -13.22
N GLY A 172 17.29 14.79 -14.16
CA GLY A 172 18.46 15.65 -14.35
C GLY A 172 18.80 16.48 -13.12
N ARG A 173 17.78 17.00 -12.42
CA ARG A 173 17.95 17.73 -11.15
C ARG A 173 18.52 16.85 -10.03
N LEU A 174 18.17 15.56 -10.00
CA LEU A 174 18.70 14.61 -9.01
C LEU A 174 20.15 14.21 -9.30
N LYS A 175 20.53 14.08 -10.58
CA LYS A 175 21.91 13.76 -10.97
C LYS A 175 22.88 14.91 -10.65
N SER A 176 22.42 16.16 -10.71
CA SER A 176 23.22 17.35 -10.43
C SER A 176 23.62 17.48 -8.95
N SER A 177 22.85 16.93 -8.01
CA SER A 177 23.13 17.04 -6.57
C SER A 177 24.24 16.12 -6.04
N HIS A 178 24.97 15.40 -6.90
CA HIS A 178 26.04 14.48 -6.49
C HIS A 178 27.41 14.78 -7.14
N LEU A 179 27.72 16.03 -7.46
CA LEU A 179 29.09 16.40 -7.88
C LEU A 179 29.54 17.75 -7.32
N SER A 180 30.12 17.73 -6.12
CA SER A 180 31.38 18.45 -5.93
C SER A 180 32.31 17.60 -5.05
N PRO A 181 33.50 17.20 -5.53
CA PRO A 181 34.52 16.64 -4.66
C PRO A 181 34.99 17.77 -3.75
N VAL A 182 34.78 17.63 -2.45
CA VAL A 182 35.47 18.47 -1.46
C VAL A 182 36.98 18.30 -1.71
N PRO A 183 37.75 19.38 -1.96
CA PRO A 183 39.20 19.27 -2.06
C PRO A 183 39.72 18.75 -0.72
N SER A 184 40.28 17.55 -0.75
CA SER A 184 40.93 16.94 0.40
C SER A 184 42.23 17.70 0.64
N THR A 185 42.24 18.55 1.66
CA THR A 185 43.49 19.10 2.20
C THR A 185 44.29 17.95 2.80
N SER A 186 45.44 17.70 2.18
CA SER A 186 46.44 16.73 2.60
C SER A 186 46.83 16.93 4.07
N SER A 187 46.70 15.88 4.87
CA SER A 187 47.65 15.63 5.97
C SER A 187 47.81 14.12 6.11
N ALA A 188 49.00 13.67 5.71
CA ALA A 188 49.48 12.31 5.87
C ALA A 188 49.58 11.95 7.36
N ILE A 189 49.18 10.74 7.74
CA ILE A 189 49.85 9.93 8.77
C ILE A 189 49.48 8.46 8.52
N SER A 190 50.51 7.64 8.68
CA SER A 190 50.75 6.27 8.26
C SER A 190 49.94 5.16 8.96
N THR A 191 49.76 4.04 8.23
CA THR A 191 49.25 2.73 8.66
C THR A 191 50.27 1.95 9.52
N PRO A 192 49.90 0.82 10.19
CA PRO A 192 49.94 -0.49 9.51
C PRO A 192 48.83 -1.53 9.87
N ASN A 193 48.37 -2.22 8.82
CA ASN A 193 47.89 -3.61 8.62
C ASN A 193 47.58 -4.58 9.79
N THR A 194 46.48 -5.36 9.65
CA THR A 194 46.48 -6.86 9.66
C THR A 194 45.22 -7.49 9.00
N THR A 195 45.33 -7.80 7.70
CA THR A 195 45.09 -9.07 6.93
C THR A 195 44.08 -10.21 7.33
N LYS A 196 43.09 -10.44 6.41
CA LYS A 196 42.43 -11.70 5.87
C LYS A 196 41.40 -12.47 6.76
N LYS A 197 40.27 -13.04 6.27
CA LYS A 197 40.05 -13.97 5.12
C LYS A 197 38.57 -14.02 4.63
N ASN A 198 38.41 -14.44 3.36
CA ASN A 198 37.21 -14.63 2.50
C ASN A 198 36.18 -15.69 2.95
N LEU A 199 34.96 -15.71 2.36
CA LEU A 199 34.45 -16.82 1.51
C LEU A 199 33.09 -16.51 0.80
N LEU A 200 32.86 -17.29 -0.27
CA LEU A 200 31.92 -17.20 -1.40
C LEU A 200 30.40 -17.31 -1.11
N GLY A 201 29.58 -16.87 -2.09
CA GLY A 201 28.25 -17.48 -2.32
C GLY A 201 27.33 -16.78 -3.33
N ARG A 202 27.57 -16.93 -4.63
CA ARG A 202 26.71 -16.48 -5.74
C ARG A 202 25.72 -17.59 -6.13
N VAL A 203 24.41 -17.33 -6.15
CA VAL A 203 23.43 -18.05 -7.00
C VAL A 203 22.28 -17.11 -7.43
N LYS A 204 22.06 -17.04 -8.74
CA LYS A 204 20.89 -16.47 -9.44
C LYS A 204 19.64 -17.33 -9.20
N ASN A 205 18.46 -16.74 -9.06
CA ASN A 205 17.37 -17.07 -10.00
C ASN A 205 16.22 -16.06 -10.00
N ASN A 206 15.78 -15.72 -11.20
CA ASN A 206 14.54 -15.03 -11.52
C ASN A 206 13.33 -15.89 -11.10
N ARG A 207 12.22 -15.25 -10.69
CA ARG A 207 10.90 -15.47 -11.31
C ARG A 207 9.89 -14.44 -10.81
N CYS A 208 9.32 -13.73 -11.78
CA CYS A 208 8.05 -13.02 -11.72
C CYS A 208 6.94 -14.00 -11.31
N VAL A 209 6.12 -13.64 -10.32
CA VAL A 209 4.93 -14.41 -9.96
C VAL A 209 3.79 -13.41 -9.69
N MET A 210 3.18 -12.94 -10.77
CA MET A 210 1.80 -12.45 -10.78
C MET A 210 0.91 -13.64 -10.41
N PHE A 211 0.45 -13.74 -9.16
CA PHE A 211 -0.64 -14.67 -8.82
C PHE A 211 -1.60 -14.01 -7.83
N LEU A 212 -2.76 -13.62 -8.40
CA LEU A 212 -4.09 -13.76 -7.82
C LEU A 212 -4.09 -14.59 -6.53
N SER A 213 -4.11 -13.92 -5.37
CA SER A 213 -4.32 -14.58 -4.09
C SER A 213 -5.76 -14.35 -3.64
N VAL A 214 -6.69 -15.01 -4.35
CA VAL A 214 -8.06 -15.28 -3.86
C VAL A 214 -8.19 -16.75 -3.43
N GLN A 215 -7.14 -17.55 -3.52
CA GLN A 215 -7.11 -18.92 -3.00
C GLN A 215 -5.86 -19.15 -2.17
N LEU A 216 -5.88 -18.67 -0.93
CA LEU A 216 -5.14 -19.32 0.15
C LEU A 216 -5.89 -19.09 1.46
N LEU A 217 -7.02 -19.79 1.59
CA LEU A 217 -7.69 -20.05 2.86
C LEU A 217 -8.12 -21.52 2.89
N CYS A 218 -7.14 -22.41 2.77
CA CYS A 218 -7.15 -23.83 3.14
C CYS A 218 -5.69 -24.27 3.32
#